data_AF-A0A2R9UAZ1-F1
#
_entry.id   AF-A0A2R9UAZ1-F1
#
_cell.length_a   1.000
_cell.length_b   1.000
_cell.length_c   1.000
_cell.angle_alpha   90.00
_cell.angle_beta   90.00
_cell.angle_gamma   90.00
#
_symmetry.space_group_name_H-M   'P 1'
#
loop_
_entity.id
_entity.type
_entity.pdbx_description
1 polymer ?
#
loop_
_entity_poly.entity_id
_entity_poly.type
_entity_poly.pdbx_seq_one_letter_code
_entity_poly.pdbx_strand_id
1 'polypeptide(L)'
;MNETSGRDVPWGRPPVAGIPLPPFADAAAHRSYVRSLQTFLLLLDGAGPAATTIALAAALDAELPRRGAETSSVLSPLALGVSLSTFFPAPWTPEALARALNGGGYGTPTGGRGRWAWGGDPDYAATETRGGWQIRRHERGAVETATLAHRDDLVLLWMDMFRNRFPYPIAHTPAADAATPEALAEAARATVAAHDANVAMPYLENWRTERDRAMSGGQGEAGPLR
;
A
#
# COMPACT_ATOMS: atom_id res chain seq x y z
N MET A 1 -3.85 -6.71 22.89
CA MET A 1 -2.66 -6.28 22.13
C MET A 1 -2.97 -4.88 21.64
N ASN A 2 -2.10 -3.89 21.90
CA ASN A 2 -2.43 -2.49 21.57
C ASN A 2 -2.19 -2.26 20.07
N GLU A 3 -3.27 -1.99 19.32
CA GLU A 3 -3.30 -1.74 17.87
C GLU A 3 -2.34 -0.61 17.46
N THR A 4 -2.02 0.31 18.36
CA THR A 4 -1.09 1.42 18.12
C THR A 4 0.38 1.08 18.39
N SER A 5 0.73 -0.20 18.53
CA SER A 5 2.10 -0.64 18.86
C SER A 5 2.51 -1.94 18.16
N GLY A 6 1.73 -2.39 17.17
CA GLY A 6 2.04 -3.57 16.37
C GLY A 6 3.39 -3.43 15.66
N ARG A 7 4.24 -4.46 15.71
CA ARG A 7 5.55 -4.49 15.03
C ARG A 7 5.43 -4.69 13.52
N ASP A 8 4.23 -5.01 13.04
CA ASP A 8 3.86 -5.27 11.65
C ASP A 8 3.37 -4.01 10.90
N VAL A 9 3.55 -2.83 11.50
CA VAL A 9 3.26 -1.51 10.94
C VAL A 9 4.54 -0.66 10.99
N PRO A 10 4.92 0.03 9.89
CA PRO A 10 6.14 0.83 9.83
C PRO A 10 5.97 2.21 10.50
N TRP A 11 5.67 2.23 11.81
CA TRP A 11 5.46 3.45 12.60
C TRP A 11 6.60 4.46 12.46
N GLY A 12 6.27 5.75 12.44
CA GLY A 12 7.25 6.83 12.34
C GLY A 12 8.04 6.90 11.02
N ARG A 13 7.70 6.08 10.01
CA ARG A 13 8.33 6.16 8.69
C ARG A 13 7.94 7.48 7.99
N PRO A 14 8.91 8.26 7.49
CA PRO A 14 8.59 9.51 6.80
C PRO A 14 7.90 9.24 5.44
N PRO A 15 6.99 10.13 5.02
CA PRO A 15 6.46 10.10 3.67
C PRO A 15 7.51 10.57 2.65
N VAL A 16 7.36 10.11 1.41
CA VAL A 16 8.13 10.60 0.27
C VAL A 16 7.39 11.79 -0.34
N ALA A 17 7.95 12.98 -0.16
CA ALA A 17 7.40 14.20 -0.74
C ALA A 17 7.38 14.12 -2.28
N GLY A 18 6.38 14.75 -2.91
CA GLY A 18 6.27 14.84 -4.37
C GLY A 18 5.47 13.71 -5.02
N ILE A 19 5.14 12.63 -4.30
CA ILE A 19 4.16 11.65 -4.80
C ILE A 19 2.76 12.30 -4.74
N PRO A 20 2.03 12.42 -5.87
CA PRO A 20 0.71 13.06 -5.89
C PRO A 20 -0.33 12.21 -5.16
N LEU A 21 -1.41 12.80 -4.68
CA LEU A 21 -2.49 12.08 -4.00
C LEU A 21 -3.84 12.26 -4.72
N PRO A 22 -4.78 11.32 -4.54
CA PRO A 22 -6.15 11.53 -4.99
C PRO A 22 -6.86 12.63 -4.15
N PRO A 23 -7.79 13.42 -4.75
CA PRO A 23 -8.12 13.41 -6.15
C PRO A 23 -6.98 13.97 -7.02
N PHE A 24 -6.57 13.23 -8.04
CA PHE A 24 -5.47 13.60 -8.93
C PHE A 24 -5.88 14.80 -9.79
N ALA A 25 -4.97 15.76 -9.93
CA ALA A 25 -5.19 16.95 -10.73
C ALA A 25 -5.36 16.62 -12.22
N ASP A 26 -4.61 15.64 -12.71
CA ASP A 26 -4.60 15.21 -14.10
C ASP A 26 -4.12 13.75 -14.26
N ALA A 27 -4.07 13.30 -15.51
CA ALA A 27 -3.60 11.97 -15.88
C ALA A 27 -2.11 11.73 -15.60
N ALA A 28 -1.29 12.78 -15.62
CA ALA A 28 0.14 12.69 -15.35
C ALA A 28 0.40 12.44 -13.86
N ALA A 29 -0.35 13.13 -12.99
CA ALA A 29 -0.33 12.91 -11.55
C ALA A 29 -0.78 11.47 -11.19
N HIS A 30 -1.89 11.00 -11.77
CA HIS A 30 -2.32 9.61 -11.55
C HIS A 30 -1.25 8.61 -12.03
N ARG A 31 -0.68 8.81 -13.22
CA ARG A 31 0.40 7.95 -13.74
C ARG A 31 1.64 7.98 -12.85
N SER A 32 2.02 9.15 -12.35
CA SER A 32 3.15 9.32 -11.43
C SER A 32 2.93 8.56 -10.13
N TYR A 33 1.72 8.58 -9.56
CA TYR A 33 1.37 7.77 -8.39
C TYR A 33 1.56 6.28 -8.65
N VAL A 34 0.93 5.74 -9.70
CA VAL A 34 0.98 4.30 -10.01
C VAL A 34 2.40 3.83 -10.31
N ARG A 35 3.16 4.62 -11.07
CA ARG A 35 4.58 4.33 -11.35
C ARG A 35 5.42 4.33 -10.09
N SER A 36 5.19 5.28 -9.18
CA SER A 36 5.88 5.33 -7.89
C SER A 36 5.52 4.12 -7.03
N LEU A 37 4.25 3.67 -7.05
CA LEU A 37 3.80 2.45 -6.38
C LEU A 37 4.49 1.22 -6.94
N GLN A 38 4.52 1.06 -8.27
CA GLN A 38 5.23 -0.04 -8.95
C GLN A 38 6.72 -0.09 -8.57
N THR A 39 7.42 1.05 -8.62
CA THR A 39 8.83 1.14 -8.22
C THR A 39 9.02 0.75 -6.76
N PHE A 40 8.15 1.25 -5.86
CA PHE A 40 8.22 0.89 -4.45
C PHE A 40 8.05 -0.62 -4.23
N LEU A 41 7.10 -1.27 -4.91
CA LEU A 41 6.94 -2.73 -4.84
C LEU A 41 8.20 -3.48 -5.27
N LEU A 42 8.82 -3.05 -6.37
CA LEU A 42 10.05 -3.68 -6.87
C LEU A 42 11.22 -3.50 -5.90
N LEU A 43 11.28 -2.38 -5.16
CA LEU A 43 12.31 -2.16 -4.13
C LEU A 43 12.15 -3.10 -2.92
N LEU A 44 10.94 -3.60 -2.64
CA LEU A 44 10.71 -4.56 -1.56
C LEU A 44 11.29 -5.95 -1.87
N ASP A 45 11.57 -6.25 -3.14
CA ASP A 45 12.13 -7.53 -3.56
C ASP A 45 13.67 -7.57 -3.41
N GLY A 46 14.16 -8.25 -2.37
CA GLY A 46 15.57 -8.27 -2.00
C GLY A 46 16.53 -8.99 -2.98
N ALA A 47 16.08 -10.03 -3.69
CA ALA A 47 16.94 -10.80 -4.63
C ALA A 47 16.78 -10.40 -6.11
N GLY A 48 15.78 -9.56 -6.40
CA GLY A 48 15.35 -9.16 -7.74
C GLY A 48 13.85 -9.32 -7.87
N PRO A 49 13.20 -8.71 -8.89
CA PRO A 49 11.75 -8.72 -9.00
C PRO A 49 11.17 -10.14 -8.98
N ALA A 50 10.33 -10.44 -7.99
CA ALA A 50 9.63 -11.72 -7.93
C ALA A 50 8.58 -11.79 -9.06
N ALA A 51 8.28 -13.00 -9.56
CA ALA A 51 7.30 -13.20 -10.62
C ALA A 51 5.93 -12.58 -10.25
N THR A 52 5.54 -12.72 -8.99
CA THR A 52 4.32 -12.14 -8.42
C THR A 52 4.34 -10.62 -8.40
N THR A 53 5.49 -10.02 -8.10
CA THR A 53 5.66 -8.56 -8.10
C THR A 53 5.59 -7.99 -9.51
N ILE A 54 6.21 -8.67 -10.50
CA ILE A 54 6.08 -8.29 -11.91
C ILE A 54 4.63 -8.39 -12.38
N ALA A 55 3.93 -9.47 -12.04
CA ALA A 55 2.52 -9.64 -12.39
C ALA A 55 1.64 -8.54 -11.78
N LEU A 56 1.87 -8.19 -10.51
CA LEU A 56 1.15 -7.10 -9.84
C LEU A 56 1.47 -5.74 -10.47
N ALA A 57 2.74 -5.48 -10.79
CA ALA A 57 3.14 -4.26 -11.47
C ALA A 57 2.47 -4.15 -12.85
N ALA A 58 2.40 -5.24 -13.62
CA ALA A 58 1.69 -5.27 -14.90
C ALA A 58 0.18 -5.04 -14.76
N ALA A 59 -0.45 -5.61 -13.71
CA ALA A 59 -1.86 -5.37 -13.42
C ALA A 59 -2.14 -3.89 -13.08
N LEU A 60 -1.29 -3.26 -12.28
CA LEU A 60 -1.35 -1.83 -12.00
C LEU A 60 -1.14 -0.97 -13.26
N ASP A 61 -0.25 -1.41 -14.17
CA ASP A 61 0.01 -0.71 -15.43
C ASP A 61 -1.24 -0.67 -16.32
N ALA A 62 -2.00 -1.75 -16.34
CA ALA A 62 -3.20 -1.88 -17.13
C ALA A 62 -4.33 -0.91 -16.71
N GLU A 63 -4.27 -0.38 -15.48
CA GLU A 63 -5.22 0.63 -14.99
C GLU A 63 -4.92 2.04 -15.50
N LEU A 64 -3.73 2.25 -16.06
CA LEU A 64 -3.34 3.56 -16.57
C LEU A 64 -4.16 3.92 -17.82
N PRO A 65 -4.76 5.13 -17.86
CA PRO A 65 -5.50 5.60 -19.02
C PRO A 65 -4.64 5.56 -20.28
N ARG A 66 -5.20 4.96 -21.34
CA ARG A 66 -4.64 5.05 -22.69
C ARG A 66 -4.67 6.52 -23.14
N ARG A 67 -3.75 6.91 -24.02
CA ARG A 67 -3.68 8.29 -24.53
C ARG A 67 -5.04 8.73 -25.08
N GLY A 68 -5.55 9.86 -24.60
CA GLY A 68 -6.82 10.45 -25.02
C GLY A 68 -8.08 9.94 -24.31
N ALA A 69 -7.96 9.00 -23.37
CA ALA A 69 -9.09 8.58 -22.54
C ALA A 69 -9.26 9.48 -21.31
N GLU A 70 -10.50 9.63 -20.83
CA GLU A 70 -10.77 10.26 -19.55
C GLU A 70 -10.03 9.52 -18.43
N THR A 71 -9.43 10.28 -17.52
CA THR A 71 -8.68 9.73 -16.40
C THR A 71 -9.49 9.88 -15.12
N SER A 72 -9.67 8.77 -14.39
CA SER A 72 -10.20 8.82 -13.03
C SER A 72 -9.30 9.71 -12.16
N SER A 73 -9.93 10.64 -11.44
CA SER A 73 -9.27 11.44 -10.40
C SER A 73 -9.06 10.65 -9.12
N VAL A 74 -9.70 9.49 -8.96
CA VAL A 74 -9.56 8.62 -7.77
C VAL A 74 -8.77 7.36 -8.09
N LEU A 75 -8.22 6.73 -7.04
CA LEU A 75 -7.57 5.44 -7.15
C LEU A 75 -8.57 4.33 -7.49
N SER A 76 -8.11 3.34 -8.24
CA SER A 76 -8.80 2.07 -8.39
C SER A 76 -8.79 1.29 -7.06
N PRO A 77 -9.71 0.32 -6.88
CA PRO A 77 -9.65 -0.59 -5.75
C PRO A 77 -8.34 -1.38 -5.66
N LEU A 78 -7.74 -1.77 -6.79
CA LEU A 78 -6.46 -2.49 -6.81
C LEU A 78 -5.33 -1.59 -6.31
N ALA A 79 -5.15 -0.40 -6.90
CA ALA A 79 -4.09 0.51 -6.52
C ALA A 79 -4.23 0.95 -5.05
N LEU A 80 -5.45 1.20 -4.57
CA LEU A 80 -5.69 1.47 -3.16
C LEU A 80 -5.32 0.26 -2.29
N GLY A 81 -5.84 -0.94 -2.59
CA GLY A 81 -5.58 -2.15 -1.82
C GLY A 81 -4.09 -2.48 -1.71
N VAL A 82 -3.33 -2.33 -2.80
CA VAL A 82 -1.86 -2.46 -2.80
C VAL A 82 -1.23 -1.38 -1.93
N SER A 83 -1.64 -0.12 -2.08
CA SER A 83 -1.12 1.00 -1.28
C SER A 83 -1.31 0.79 0.22
N LEU A 84 -2.46 0.26 0.65
CA LEU A 84 -2.71 -0.08 2.06
C LEU A 84 -1.83 -1.26 2.51
N SER A 85 -1.79 -2.33 1.71
CA SER A 85 -1.12 -3.58 2.08
C SER A 85 0.39 -3.45 2.18
N THR A 86 1.00 -2.57 1.38
CA THR A 86 2.44 -2.31 1.40
C THR A 86 2.82 -1.07 2.19
N PHE A 87 1.85 -0.40 2.83
CA PHE A 87 2.01 0.93 3.42
C PHE A 87 2.72 1.86 2.44
N PHE A 88 2.19 2.15 1.26
CA PHE A 88 2.91 2.95 0.27
C PHE A 88 3.23 4.37 0.79
N PRO A 89 4.49 4.85 0.75
CA PRO A 89 4.93 6.09 1.41
C PRO A 89 4.55 7.38 0.67
N ALA A 90 3.40 7.43 -0.01
CA ALA A 90 2.88 8.72 -0.48
C ALA A 90 2.58 9.64 0.73
N PRO A 91 2.57 10.98 0.57
CA PRO A 91 2.39 11.94 1.65
C PRO A 91 0.93 12.04 2.10
N TRP A 92 0.29 10.89 2.29
CA TRP A 92 -1.09 10.72 2.69
C TRP A 92 -1.43 11.59 3.89
N THR A 93 -2.51 12.36 3.76
CA THR A 93 -3.16 12.98 4.90
C THR A 93 -4.36 12.13 5.33
N PRO A 94 -4.83 12.27 6.58
CA PRO A 94 -6.09 11.66 7.00
C PRO A 94 -7.24 12.01 6.04
N GLU A 95 -7.33 13.25 5.57
CA GLU A 95 -8.36 13.67 4.62
C GLU A 95 -8.26 12.95 3.28
N ALA A 96 -7.06 12.83 2.72
CA ALA A 96 -6.85 12.19 1.44
C ALA A 96 -7.14 10.68 1.52
N LEU A 97 -6.66 10.01 2.58
CA LEU A 97 -6.89 8.59 2.77
C LEU A 97 -8.37 8.29 3.07
N ALA A 98 -9.03 9.09 3.92
CA ALA A 98 -10.45 8.92 4.22
C ALA A 98 -11.31 9.05 2.94
N ARG A 99 -10.99 9.99 2.04
CA ARG A 99 -11.66 10.11 0.74
C ARG A 99 -11.38 8.93 -0.17
N ALA A 100 -10.14 8.42 -0.20
CA ALA A 100 -9.80 7.25 -1.02
C ALA A 100 -10.51 5.98 -0.51
N LEU A 101 -10.65 5.84 0.81
CA LEU A 101 -11.43 4.77 1.45
C LEU A 101 -12.93 4.92 1.22
N ASN A 102 -13.43 6.13 1.01
CA ASN A 102 -14.85 6.39 0.78
C ASN A 102 -15.31 5.74 -0.54
N GLY A 103 -16.07 4.66 -0.43
CA GLY A 103 -16.43 3.75 -1.54
C GLY A 103 -15.93 2.31 -1.36
N GLY A 104 -15.06 2.06 -0.38
CA GLY A 104 -14.46 0.76 -0.07
C GLY A 104 -15.21 -0.13 0.94
N GLY A 105 -16.33 0.35 1.51
CA GLY A 105 -17.15 -0.45 2.43
C GLY A 105 -17.72 0.33 3.63
N TYR A 106 -18.23 -0.41 4.62
CA TYR A 106 -18.79 0.11 5.87
C TYR A 106 -17.69 0.50 6.87
N GLY A 107 -17.95 1.51 7.71
CA GLY A 107 -17.06 1.90 8.82
C GLY A 107 -15.83 2.73 8.42
N THR A 108 -15.84 3.34 7.23
CA THR A 108 -14.77 4.22 6.75
C THR A 108 -14.62 5.49 7.62
N PRO A 109 -13.44 6.12 7.66
CA PRO A 109 -13.22 7.31 8.47
C PRO A 109 -14.06 8.50 8.00
N THR A 110 -14.73 9.14 8.95
CA THR A 110 -15.54 10.35 8.76
C THR A 110 -15.09 11.45 9.71
N GLY A 111 -15.21 12.71 9.28
CA GLY A 111 -14.74 13.86 10.05
C GLY A 111 -13.89 14.83 9.22
N GLY A 112 -12.92 15.47 9.88
CA GLY A 112 -12.01 16.46 9.32
C GLY A 112 -11.52 17.46 10.36
N ARG A 113 -10.50 18.27 10.01
CA ARG A 113 -9.95 19.34 10.86
C ARG A 113 -9.46 18.81 12.23
N GLY A 114 -8.69 17.73 12.21
CA GLY A 114 -8.09 17.15 13.41
C GLY A 114 -9.05 16.33 14.27
N ARG A 115 -10.24 15.97 13.76
CA ARG A 115 -11.17 15.06 14.45
C ARG A 115 -11.73 14.04 13.48
N TRP A 116 -11.66 12.77 13.86
CA TRP A 116 -12.10 11.65 13.03
C TRP A 116 -12.85 10.62 13.85
N ALA A 117 -13.75 9.88 13.21
CA ALA A 117 -14.44 8.73 13.76
C ALA A 117 -14.55 7.63 12.69
N TRP A 118 -14.47 6.36 13.10
CA TRP A 118 -14.59 5.20 12.21
C TRP A 118 -15.02 3.94 12.99
N GLY A 119 -15.30 2.84 12.28
CA GLY A 119 -15.96 1.67 12.86
C GLY A 119 -17.49 1.78 12.87
N GLY A 120 -18.19 0.74 13.30
CA GLY A 120 -19.66 0.74 13.38
C GLY A 120 -20.16 1.47 14.62
N ASP A 121 -21.07 2.44 14.46
CA ASP A 121 -21.59 3.34 15.52
C ASP A 121 -20.55 3.80 16.57
N PRO A 122 -19.69 4.74 16.15
CA PRO A 122 -18.27 4.51 15.94
C PRO A 122 -17.55 3.87 17.13
N ASP A 123 -16.95 2.70 16.88
CA ASP A 123 -16.01 2.05 17.79
C ASP A 123 -14.73 2.88 18.01
N TYR A 124 -14.38 3.81 17.11
CA TYR A 124 -13.15 4.59 17.20
C TYR A 124 -13.36 6.09 16.96
N ALA A 125 -12.60 6.90 17.70
CA ALA A 125 -12.45 8.33 17.46
C ALA A 125 -10.99 8.77 17.62
N ALA A 126 -10.53 9.69 16.77
CA ALA A 126 -9.23 10.33 16.88
C ALA A 126 -9.37 11.84 17.03
N THR A 127 -8.57 12.43 17.92
CA THR A 127 -8.41 13.89 18.02
C THR A 127 -6.93 14.24 17.88
N GLU A 128 -6.64 15.21 17.03
CA GLU A 128 -5.28 15.70 16.82
C GLU A 128 -4.77 16.39 18.08
N THR A 129 -3.50 16.15 18.39
CA THR A 129 -2.76 16.77 19.49
C THR A 129 -1.59 17.57 18.92
N ARG A 130 -0.79 18.20 19.78
CA ARG A 130 0.34 19.04 19.33
C ARG A 130 1.38 18.29 18.48
N GLY A 131 1.50 16.97 18.60
CA GLY A 131 2.51 16.16 17.90
C GLY A 131 1.99 14.92 17.17
N GLY A 132 0.78 14.46 17.47
CA GLY A 132 0.22 13.24 16.89
C GLY A 132 -1.27 13.13 17.21
N TRP A 133 -1.74 11.96 17.63
CA TRP A 133 -3.17 11.72 17.79
C TRP A 133 -3.50 11.06 19.13
N GLN A 134 -4.62 11.44 19.71
CA GLN A 134 -5.26 10.68 20.78
C GLN A 134 -6.39 9.85 20.16
N ILE A 135 -6.31 8.53 20.32
CA ILE A 135 -7.31 7.57 19.84
C ILE A 135 -8.15 7.13 21.03
N ARG A 136 -9.47 7.14 20.86
CA ARG A 136 -10.43 6.55 21.78
C ARG A 136 -11.09 5.37 21.09
N ARG A 137 -11.12 4.23 21.76
CA ARG A 137 -11.85 3.04 21.32
C ARG A 137 -13.00 2.77 22.28
N HIS A 138 -14.18 2.53 21.74
CA HIS A 138 -15.39 2.18 22.44
C HIS A 138 -15.70 0.72 22.10
N GLU A 139 -15.61 -0.19 23.08
CA GLU A 139 -15.96 -1.58 22.87
C GLU A 139 -16.77 -2.10 24.06
N ARG A 140 -18.01 -2.53 23.79
CA ARG A 140 -18.89 -3.22 24.78
C ARG A 140 -18.97 -2.51 26.15
N GLY A 141 -19.03 -1.18 26.16
CA GLY A 141 -19.14 -0.36 27.38
C GLY A 141 -17.82 0.02 28.04
N ALA A 142 -16.68 -0.45 27.53
CA ALA A 142 -15.36 0.02 27.91
C ALA A 142 -14.87 1.12 26.95
N VAL A 143 -14.14 2.09 27.51
CA VAL A 143 -13.44 3.13 26.73
C VAL A 143 -11.96 2.98 26.97
N GLU A 144 -11.23 2.66 25.91
CA GLU A 144 -9.76 2.64 25.92
C GLU A 144 -9.22 3.89 25.23
N THR A 145 -8.05 4.34 25.65
CA THR A 145 -7.37 5.49 25.04
C THR A 145 -5.93 5.13 24.73
N ALA A 146 -5.49 5.49 23.52
CA ALA A 146 -4.12 5.32 23.06
C ALA A 146 -3.61 6.63 22.44
N THR A 147 -2.29 6.76 22.31
CA THR A 147 -1.66 7.92 21.67
C THR A 147 -0.76 7.47 20.53
N LEU A 148 -0.88 8.13 19.39
CA LEU A 148 0.05 8.03 18.28
C LEU A 148 1.03 9.18 18.36
N ALA A 149 2.32 8.88 18.27
CA ALA A 149 3.40 9.83 18.54
C ALA A 149 3.57 10.86 17.41
N HIS A 150 3.26 10.46 16.18
CA HIS A 150 3.43 11.28 14.99
C HIS A 150 2.10 11.54 14.28
N ARG A 151 2.04 12.64 13.51
CA ARG A 151 0.86 13.00 12.71
C ARG A 151 0.52 11.96 11.66
N ASP A 152 1.54 11.35 11.06
CA ASP A 152 1.35 10.38 9.96
C ASP A 152 0.95 9.00 10.48
N ASP A 153 1.13 8.73 11.78
CA ASP A 153 0.78 7.45 12.36
C ASP A 153 -0.73 7.15 12.27
N LEU A 154 -1.62 8.16 12.23
CA LEU A 154 -3.05 7.89 12.02
C LEU A 154 -3.32 7.26 10.65
N VAL A 155 -2.59 7.70 9.62
CA VAL A 155 -2.68 7.11 8.29
C VAL A 155 -2.17 5.68 8.31
N LEU A 156 -1.06 5.41 9.00
CA LEU A 156 -0.51 4.05 9.12
C LEU A 156 -1.45 3.12 9.88
N LEU A 157 -2.09 3.61 10.96
CA LEU A 157 -3.13 2.88 11.67
C LEU A 157 -4.29 2.52 10.75
N TRP A 158 -4.78 3.47 9.94
CA TRP A 158 -5.86 3.18 9.00
C TRP A 158 -5.42 2.25 7.87
N MET A 159 -4.23 2.41 7.32
CA MET A 159 -3.69 1.44 6.35
C MET A 159 -3.68 0.03 6.94
N ASP A 160 -3.31 -0.11 8.20
CA ASP A 160 -3.30 -1.39 8.89
C ASP A 160 -4.70 -1.97 9.17
N MET A 161 -5.66 -1.12 9.52
CA MET A 161 -7.05 -1.52 9.79
C MET A 161 -7.83 -1.86 8.52
N PHE A 162 -7.57 -1.14 7.41
CA PHE A 162 -8.31 -1.28 6.16
C PHE A 162 -7.60 -2.13 5.11
N ARG A 163 -6.34 -2.54 5.31
CA ARG A 163 -5.70 -3.54 4.44
C ARG A 163 -6.31 -4.92 4.64
N ASN A 164 -6.30 -5.73 3.58
CA ASN A 164 -6.64 -7.14 3.71
C ASN A 164 -5.46 -7.90 4.33
N ARG A 165 -5.52 -8.18 5.64
CA ARG A 165 -4.49 -8.95 6.38
C ARG A 165 -4.51 -10.44 6.06
N PHE A 166 -5.64 -10.95 5.57
CA PHE A 166 -5.89 -12.38 5.42
C PHE A 166 -6.53 -12.67 4.06
N PRO A 167 -5.87 -12.38 2.93
CA PRO A 167 -6.41 -12.74 1.62
C PRO A 167 -6.43 -14.27 1.46
N TYR A 168 -7.42 -14.81 0.76
CA TYR A 168 -7.44 -16.24 0.41
C TYR A 168 -6.11 -16.68 -0.22
N PRO A 169 -5.55 -17.85 0.16
CA PRO A 169 -6.06 -18.82 1.13
C PRO A 169 -5.61 -18.59 2.58
N ILE A 170 -4.96 -17.47 2.90
CA ILE A 170 -4.41 -17.18 4.23
C ILE A 170 -5.56 -17.01 5.23
N ALA A 171 -5.56 -17.82 6.29
CA ALA A 171 -6.60 -17.84 7.33
C ALA A 171 -8.04 -18.06 6.80
N HIS A 172 -8.17 -18.56 5.57
CA HIS A 172 -9.43 -19.00 4.98
C HIS A 172 -9.49 -20.52 4.93
N THR A 173 -10.70 -21.07 5.06
CA THR A 173 -10.95 -22.48 4.75
C THR A 173 -10.72 -22.73 3.26
N PRO A 174 -10.09 -23.84 2.85
CA PRO A 174 -9.96 -24.20 1.44
C PRO A 174 -11.33 -24.19 0.74
N ALA A 175 -11.39 -23.55 -0.41
CA ALA A 175 -12.61 -23.45 -1.20
C ALA A 175 -12.73 -24.67 -2.11
N ALA A 176 -13.90 -25.34 -2.10
CA ALA A 176 -14.12 -26.58 -2.85
C ALA A 176 -14.13 -26.37 -4.39
N ASP A 177 -14.32 -25.13 -4.84
CA ASP A 177 -14.31 -24.69 -6.24
C ASP A 177 -12.94 -24.21 -6.72
N ALA A 178 -11.93 -24.17 -5.85
CA ALA A 178 -10.55 -23.82 -6.20
C ALA A 178 -9.67 -25.07 -6.31
N ALA A 179 -8.65 -25.01 -7.19
CA ALA A 179 -7.64 -26.05 -7.26
C ALA A 179 -6.85 -26.13 -5.94
N THR A 180 -6.60 -27.35 -5.47
CA THR A 180 -5.78 -27.61 -4.28
C THR A 180 -4.32 -27.17 -4.51
N PRO A 181 -3.59 -26.74 -3.47
CA PRO A 181 -2.17 -26.43 -3.58
C PRO A 181 -1.34 -27.53 -4.26
N GLU A 182 -1.63 -28.80 -3.95
CA GLU A 182 -0.93 -29.97 -4.49
C GLU A 182 -1.11 -30.08 -6.01
N ALA A 183 -2.32 -29.82 -6.50
CA ALA A 183 -2.64 -29.84 -7.94
C ALA A 183 -1.93 -28.73 -8.74
N LEU A 184 -1.61 -27.60 -8.09
CA LEU A 184 -0.91 -26.48 -8.72
C LEU A 184 0.62 -26.57 -8.57
N ALA A 185 1.12 -27.41 -7.67
CA ALA A 185 2.51 -27.38 -7.22
C ALA A 185 3.52 -27.63 -8.36
N GLU A 186 3.24 -28.55 -9.27
CA GLU A 186 4.14 -28.84 -10.40
C GLU A 186 4.20 -27.68 -11.39
N ALA A 187 3.05 -27.15 -11.80
CA ALA A 187 2.97 -25.99 -12.69
C ALA A 187 3.65 -24.76 -12.05
N ALA A 188 3.41 -24.53 -10.75
CA ALA A 188 4.06 -23.45 -10.01
C ALA A 188 5.59 -23.58 -10.01
N ARG A 189 6.14 -24.78 -9.77
CA ARG A 189 7.59 -25.01 -9.85
C ARG A 189 8.15 -24.74 -11.24
N ALA A 190 7.44 -25.16 -12.30
CA ALA A 190 7.86 -24.89 -13.67
C ALA A 190 7.87 -23.38 -13.98
N THR A 191 6.85 -22.65 -13.53
CA THR A 191 6.79 -21.18 -13.68
C THR A 191 7.91 -20.48 -12.92
N VAL A 192 8.20 -20.90 -11.67
CA VAL A 192 9.33 -20.34 -10.90
C VAL A 192 10.65 -20.59 -11.64
N ALA A 193 10.91 -21.81 -12.11
CA ALA A 193 12.13 -22.12 -12.84
C ALA A 193 12.29 -21.28 -14.13
N ALA A 194 11.20 -21.08 -14.88
CA ALA A 194 11.22 -20.22 -16.07
C ALA A 194 11.48 -18.74 -15.72
N HIS A 195 10.89 -18.25 -14.61
CA HIS A 195 11.14 -16.90 -14.13
C HIS A 195 12.58 -16.71 -13.67
N ASP A 196 13.14 -17.66 -12.94
CA ASP A 196 14.54 -17.65 -12.47
C ASP A 196 15.52 -17.54 -13.65
N ALA A 197 15.26 -18.28 -14.73
CA ALA A 197 16.04 -18.18 -15.97
C ALA A 197 15.92 -16.79 -16.62
N ASN A 198 14.72 -16.21 -16.62
CA ASN A 198 14.47 -14.87 -17.16
C ASN A 198 15.15 -13.76 -16.34
N VAL A 199 15.10 -13.83 -15.01
CA VAL A 199 15.74 -12.81 -14.16
C VAL A 199 17.25 -12.95 -14.06
N ALA A 200 17.82 -14.07 -14.51
CA ALA A 200 19.26 -14.22 -14.70
C ALA A 200 19.78 -13.47 -15.94
N MET A 201 18.90 -12.98 -16.83
CA MET A 201 19.31 -12.26 -18.03
C MET A 201 19.82 -10.84 -17.70
N PRO A 202 20.76 -10.30 -18.51
CA PRO A 202 21.43 -9.02 -18.22
C PRO A 202 20.51 -7.79 -18.16
N TYR A 203 19.30 -7.85 -18.73
CA TYR A 203 18.42 -6.68 -18.81
C TYR A 203 17.93 -6.18 -17.43
N LEU A 204 18.06 -7.00 -16.38
CA LEU A 204 17.76 -6.60 -14.99
C LEU A 204 18.97 -6.11 -14.20
N GLU A 205 20.17 -6.10 -14.78
CA GLU A 205 21.40 -5.64 -14.11
C GLU A 205 21.31 -4.17 -13.71
N ASN A 206 20.77 -3.31 -14.59
CA ASN A 206 20.57 -1.90 -14.30
C ASN A 206 19.64 -1.70 -13.11
N TRP A 207 18.50 -2.40 -13.09
CA TRP A 207 17.55 -2.34 -11.99
C TRP A 207 18.16 -2.80 -10.66
N ARG A 208 18.88 -3.93 -10.65
CA ARG A 208 19.56 -4.42 -9.44
C ARG A 208 20.56 -3.40 -8.91
N THR A 209 21.35 -2.81 -9.80
CA THR A 209 22.33 -1.76 -9.45
C THR A 209 21.65 -0.53 -8.86
N GLU A 210 20.56 -0.06 -9.48
CA GLU A 210 19.78 1.08 -8.97
C GLU A 210 19.16 0.80 -7.62
N ARG A 211 18.55 -0.37 -7.44
CA ARG A 211 17.98 -0.83 -6.17
C ARG A 211 19.05 -0.89 -5.09
N ASP A 212 20.18 -1.56 -5.35
CA ASP A 212 21.23 -1.74 -4.34
C ASP A 212 21.84 -0.38 -3.95
N ARG A 213 21.99 0.55 -4.90
CA ARG A 213 22.39 1.94 -4.61
C ARG A 213 21.35 2.65 -3.73
N ALA A 214 20.07 2.54 -4.06
CA ALA A 214 18.99 3.16 -3.29
C ALA A 214 18.88 2.59 -1.87
N MET A 215 19.00 1.27 -1.72
CA MET A 215 18.86 0.55 -0.44
C MET A 215 20.10 0.66 0.46
N SER A 216 21.27 0.92 -0.11
CA SER A 216 22.51 1.19 0.66
C SER A 216 22.62 2.63 1.17
N GLY A 217 21.64 3.50 0.87
CA GLY A 217 21.60 4.90 1.34
C GLY A 217 22.52 5.85 0.55
N GLY A 218 23.02 5.44 -0.62
CA GLY A 218 23.80 6.31 -1.49
C GLY A 218 22.91 7.37 -2.13
N GLN A 219 23.25 8.65 -1.94
CA GLN A 219 22.66 9.76 -2.69
C GLN A 219 22.80 9.47 -4.20
N GLY A 220 21.70 9.15 -4.86
CA GLY A 220 21.69 8.89 -6.30
C GLY A 220 21.82 10.20 -7.07
N GLU A 221 22.96 10.43 -7.72
CA GLU A 221 22.99 11.25 -8.92
C GLU A 221 22.11 10.58 -9.97
N ALA A 222 21.12 11.32 -10.48
CA ALA A 222 20.32 10.90 -11.62
C ALA A 222 21.25 10.75 -12.83
N GLY A 223 21.57 9.51 -13.18
CA GLY A 223 22.23 9.19 -14.43
C GLY A 223 21.29 9.52 -15.60
N PRO A 224 21.80 10.02 -16.75
CA PRO A 224 20.96 10.42 -17.85
C PRO A 224 20.35 9.18 -18.49
N LEU A 225 19.02 9.14 -18.57
CA LEU A 225 18.31 8.24 -19.46
C LEU A 225 18.78 8.53 -20.90
N ARG A 226 19.34 7.51 -21.56
CA ARG A 226 19.50 7.45 -23.02
C ARG A 226 18.47 6.49 -23.59
#